data_AF-A0AAU7D2Q6-F1
#
_entry.id   AF-A0AAU7D2Q6-F1
#
_cell.length_a   1.000
_cell.length_b   1.000
_cell.length_c   1.000
_cell.angle_alpha   90.00
_cell.angle_beta   90.00
_cell.angle_gamma   90.00
#
_symmetry.space_group_name_H-M   'P 1'
#
loop_
_entity.id
_entity.type
_entity.pdbx_description
1 polymer ?
#
loop_
_entity_poly.entity_id
_entity_poly.type
_entity_poly.pdbx_seq_one_letter_code
_entity_poly.pdbx_strand_id
1 'polypeptide(L)'
;MSPDAPMPPANLLPGYIALSAIEALAFGFAVAFAIFGWPAIRRLSLGASWLNKWLFVTLCWFMGNWWMHDNLHMHNGMNMHGLLFIEIAFHITMLICGVTLALSFLRLAPTRRPEMPPDHVLWPRMSITARYRESRRSDRLCKGL
;
A
#
# COMPACT_ATOMS: atom_id res chain seq x y z
N MET A 1 13.86 38.68 19.35
CA MET A 1 14.18 37.66 20.36
C MET A 1 13.20 36.53 20.16
N SER A 2 13.61 35.44 19.53
CA SER A 2 12.76 34.25 19.44
C SER A 2 12.62 33.67 20.85
N PRO A 3 11.43 33.16 21.26
CA PRO A 3 11.37 32.36 22.47
C PRO A 3 12.24 31.14 22.24
N ASP A 4 13.20 30.91 23.15
CA ASP A 4 14.01 29.70 23.17
C ASP A 4 13.07 28.50 23.04
N ALA A 5 13.13 27.81 21.90
CA ALA A 5 12.38 26.57 21.73
C ALA A 5 12.85 25.65 22.87
N PRO A 6 11.96 25.22 23.77
CA PRO A 6 12.37 24.48 24.95
C PRO A 6 13.10 23.23 24.50
N MET A 7 14.35 23.09 24.92
CA MET A 7 15.14 21.91 24.60
C MET A 7 14.44 20.70 25.23
N PRO A 8 14.16 19.62 24.48
CA PRO A 8 13.47 18.46 25.03
C PRO A 8 14.27 17.92 26.23
N PRO A 9 13.59 17.57 27.33
CA PRO A 9 14.26 17.08 28.51
C PRO A 9 15.04 15.79 28.19
N ALA A 10 16.24 15.66 28.75
CA ALA A 10 17.23 14.65 28.37
C ALA A 10 16.74 13.20 28.56
N ASN A 11 15.72 12.98 29.38
CA ASN A 11 15.09 11.68 29.58
C ASN A 11 14.34 11.16 28.33
N LEU A 12 14.03 12.02 27.36
CA LEU A 12 13.40 11.63 26.09
C LEU A 12 14.41 11.12 25.06
N LEU A 13 15.70 11.39 25.26
CA LEU A 13 16.76 11.04 24.30
C LEU A 13 16.78 9.55 23.93
N PRO A 14 16.62 8.58 24.88
CA PRO A 14 16.54 7.17 24.52
C PRO A 14 15.36 6.84 23.58
N GLY A 15 14.23 7.53 23.76
CA GLY A 15 13.04 7.37 22.91
C GLY A 15 13.30 7.82 21.47
N TYR A 16 13.92 8.99 21.29
CA TYR A 16 14.31 9.49 19.97
C TYR A 16 15.37 8.60 19.29
N ILE A 17 16.34 8.08 20.03
CA ILE A 17 17.32 7.12 19.51
C ILE A 17 16.63 5.84 19.02
N ALA A 18 15.71 5.29 19.82
CA ALA A 18 14.97 4.09 19.44
C ALA A 18 14.10 4.33 18.19
N LEU A 19 13.40 5.47 18.13
CA LEU A 19 12.60 5.85 16.97
C LEU A 19 13.45 5.96 15.70
N SER A 20 14.56 6.70 15.77
CA SER A 20 15.50 6.85 14.64
C SER A 20 16.08 5.51 14.18
N ALA A 21 16.39 4.61 15.12
CA ALA A 21 16.85 3.26 14.80
C ALA A 21 15.77 2.44 14.07
N ILE A 22 14.51 2.51 14.51
CA ILE A 22 13.38 1.82 13.86
C ILE A 22 13.18 2.37 12.45
N GLU A 23 13.23 3.69 12.25
CA GLU A 23 13.10 4.31 10.94
C GLU A 23 14.23 3.94 9.99
N ALA A 24 15.47 3.89 10.49
CA ALA A 24 16.63 3.44 9.71
C ALA A 24 16.49 1.97 9.30
N LEU A 25 15.99 1.11 10.19
CA LEU A 25 15.69 -0.29 9.87
C LEU A 25 14.56 -0.41 8.85
N ALA A 26 13.50 0.40 8.98
CA ALA A 26 12.40 0.45 8.03
C ALA A 26 12.89 0.88 6.63
N PHE A 27 13.76 1.89 6.56
CA PHE A 27 14.41 2.31 5.33
C PHE A 27 15.28 1.19 4.74
N GLY A 28 16.10 0.52 5.56
CA GLY A 28 16.89 -0.63 5.12
C GLY A 28 16.04 -1.77 4.57
N PHE A 29 14.89 -2.05 5.20
CA PHE A 29 13.92 -3.00 4.68
C PHE A 29 13.28 -2.51 3.37
N ALA A 30 13.00 -1.22 3.24
CA ALA A 30 12.47 -0.65 2.00
C ALA A 30 13.45 -0.88 0.82
N VAL A 31 14.75 -0.70 1.06
CA VAL A 31 15.80 -0.99 0.06
C VAL A 31 15.88 -2.49 -0.23
N ALA A 32 15.89 -3.34 0.80
CA ALA A 32 15.89 -4.79 0.60
C ALA A 32 14.66 -5.25 -0.19
N PHE A 33 13.48 -4.70 0.10
CA PHE A 33 12.24 -4.96 -0.62
C PHE A 33 12.29 -4.42 -2.06
N ALA A 34 12.90 -3.27 -2.30
CA ALA A 34 13.10 -2.73 -3.63
C ALA A 34 13.98 -3.65 -4.51
N ILE A 35 14.96 -4.34 -3.90
CA ILE A 35 15.85 -5.26 -4.61
C ILE A 35 15.21 -6.64 -4.81
N PHE A 36 14.60 -7.20 -3.76
CA PHE A 36 14.18 -8.60 -3.74
C PHE A 36 12.65 -8.81 -3.76
N GLY A 37 11.86 -7.78 -3.53
CA GLY A 37 10.40 -7.87 -3.37
C GLY A 37 9.61 -7.93 -4.67
N TRP A 38 10.22 -7.55 -5.80
CA TRP A 38 9.52 -7.50 -7.10
C TRP A 38 8.88 -8.85 -7.52
N PRO A 39 9.53 -10.01 -7.38
CA PRO A 39 8.94 -11.31 -7.71
C PRO A 39 7.68 -11.64 -6.91
N ALA A 40 7.54 -11.13 -5.69
CA ALA A 40 6.38 -11.35 -4.83
C ALA A 40 5.17 -10.51 -5.31
N ILE A 41 5.40 -9.23 -5.63
CA ILE A 41 4.34 -8.30 -6.02
C ILE A 41 3.89 -8.52 -7.48
N ARG A 42 4.80 -8.84 -8.40
CA ARG A 42 4.47 -8.96 -9.84
C ARG A 42 3.44 -10.05 -10.16
N ARG A 43 3.25 -11.02 -9.25
CA ARG A 43 2.32 -12.16 -9.41
C ARG A 43 0.93 -11.88 -8.83
N LEU A 44 0.72 -10.73 -8.19
CA LEU A 44 -0.58 -10.37 -7.63
C LEU A 44 -1.59 -10.12 -8.76
N SER A 45 -2.79 -10.67 -8.61
CA SER A 45 -3.89 -10.49 -9.56
C SER A 45 -4.72 -9.27 -9.19
N LEU A 46 -4.13 -8.08 -9.28
CA LEU A 46 -4.81 -6.80 -9.04
C LEU A 46 -5.74 -6.34 -10.20
N GLY A 47 -5.92 -7.18 -11.21
CA GLY A 47 -6.67 -6.88 -12.44
C GLY A 47 -5.87 -6.07 -13.47
N ALA A 48 -4.84 -5.32 -13.05
CA ALA A 48 -3.98 -4.58 -13.97
C ALA A 48 -2.49 -4.64 -13.57
N SER A 49 -1.63 -4.92 -14.55
CA SER A 49 -0.18 -5.07 -14.34
C SER A 49 0.53 -3.78 -13.92
N TRP A 50 -0.02 -2.61 -14.29
CA TRP A 50 0.51 -1.31 -13.85
C TRP A 50 0.26 -1.08 -12.35
N LEU A 51 -0.85 -1.60 -11.80
CA LEU A 51 -1.17 -1.42 -10.38
C LEU A 51 -0.19 -2.18 -9.48
N ASN A 52 0.31 -3.35 -9.92
CA ASN A 52 1.38 -4.07 -9.23
C ASN A 52 2.66 -3.23 -9.14
N LYS A 53 2.99 -2.45 -10.18
CA LYS A 53 4.16 -1.54 -10.17
C LYS A 53 3.96 -0.40 -9.17
N TRP A 54 2.78 0.22 -9.17
CA TRP A 54 2.48 1.29 -8.21
C TRP A 54 2.47 0.79 -6.78
N LEU A 55 1.85 -0.36 -6.51
CA LEU A 55 1.87 -0.98 -5.19
C LEU A 55 3.32 -1.23 -4.73
N PHE A 56 4.19 -1.71 -5.62
CA PHE A 56 5.59 -1.93 -5.31
C PHE A 56 6.31 -0.63 -4.92
N VAL A 57 6.16 0.42 -5.73
CA VAL A 57 6.74 1.75 -5.45
C VAL A 57 6.16 2.34 -4.17
N THR A 58 4.84 2.22 -3.97
CA THR A 58 4.14 2.66 -2.77
C THR A 58 4.69 1.98 -1.53
N LEU A 59 4.92 0.67 -1.53
CA LEU A 59 5.48 -0.03 -0.37
C LEU A 59 6.90 0.42 -0.06
N CYS A 60 7.75 0.59 -1.08
CA CYS A 60 9.11 1.09 -0.89
C CYS A 60 9.11 2.51 -0.31
N TRP A 61 8.29 3.40 -0.89
CA TRP A 61 8.18 4.78 -0.43
C TRP A 61 7.59 4.87 0.97
N PHE A 62 6.47 4.17 1.24
CA PHE A 62 5.79 4.18 2.52
C PHE A 62 6.71 3.79 3.70
N MET A 63 7.63 2.87 3.47
CA MET A 63 8.60 2.45 4.50
C MET A 63 9.80 3.38 4.61
N GLY A 64 10.35 3.84 3.48
CA GLY A 64 11.58 4.63 3.47
C GLY A 64 11.39 6.13 3.71
N ASN A 65 10.19 6.65 3.43
CA ASN A 65 9.86 8.07 3.51
C ASN A 65 10.17 8.68 4.88
N TRP A 66 9.87 7.96 5.96
CA TRP A 66 10.01 8.44 7.34
C TRP A 66 11.45 8.83 7.70
N TRP A 67 12.40 7.95 7.41
CA TRP A 67 13.81 8.25 7.70
C TRP A 67 14.30 9.46 6.89
N MET A 68 13.93 9.55 5.60
CA MET A 68 14.31 10.69 4.75
C MET A 68 13.67 12.00 5.22
N HIS A 69 12.40 11.95 5.63
CA HIS A 69 11.65 13.06 6.21
C HIS A 69 12.33 13.63 7.45
N ASP A 70 12.60 12.77 8.43
CA ASP A 70 13.11 13.18 9.74
C ASP A 70 14.55 13.71 9.65
N ASN A 71 15.39 13.11 8.80
CA ASN A 71 16.73 13.64 8.53
C ASN A 71 16.67 15.02 7.83
N LEU A 72 15.71 15.23 6.93
CA LEU A 72 15.53 16.52 6.28
C LEU A 72 15.03 17.59 7.25
N HIS A 73 14.17 17.22 8.20
CA HIS A 73 13.80 18.09 9.33
C HIS A 73 15.03 18.54 10.13
N MET A 74 15.90 17.60 10.50
CA MET A 74 17.14 17.90 11.23
C MET A 74 18.05 18.87 10.46
N HIS A 75 18.21 18.66 9.15
CA HIS A 75 19.06 19.51 8.31
C HIS A 75 18.46 20.90 8.02
N ASN A 76 17.14 21.02 7.92
CA ASN A 76 16.48 22.30 7.68
C ASN A 76 16.48 23.22 8.91
N GLY A 77 16.53 22.64 10.12
CA GLY A 77 16.60 23.39 11.37
C GLY A 77 15.38 24.30 11.58
N MET A 78 15.60 25.56 11.95
CA MET A 78 14.53 26.50 12.31
C MET A 78 13.92 27.27 11.14
N ASN A 79 14.18 26.87 9.88
CA ASN A 79 13.58 27.50 8.72
C ASN A 79 12.12 27.04 8.56
N MET A 80 11.18 27.83 9.08
CA MET A 80 9.74 27.51 9.11
C MET A 80 9.13 27.28 7.72
N HIS A 81 9.58 28.02 6.69
CA HIS A 81 9.10 27.82 5.32
C HIS A 81 9.56 26.48 4.76
N GLY A 82 10.82 26.12 5.01
CA GLY A 82 11.35 24.81 4.64
C GLY A 82 10.66 23.67 5.39
N LEU A 83 10.40 23.84 6.69
CA LEU A 83 9.68 22.86 7.51
C LEU A 83 8.29 22.59 6.93
N LEU A 84 7.52 23.64 6.63
CA LEU A 84 6.18 23.48 6.04
C LEU A 84 6.22 22.75 4.70
N PHE A 85 7.23 23.01 3.87
CA PHE A 85 7.38 22.31 2.60
C PHE A 85 7.68 20.82 2.79
N ILE A 86 8.55 20.47 3.74
CA ILE A 86 8.89 19.09 4.09
C ILE A 86 7.63 18.36 4.57
N GLU A 87 6.90 18.96 5.51
CA GLU A 87 5.65 18.42 6.04
C GLU A 87 4.66 18.12 4.90
N ILE A 88 4.39 19.09 4.02
CA ILE A 88 3.44 18.90 2.92
C ILE A 88 3.94 17.83 1.94
N ALA A 89 5.19 17.88 1.51
CA ALA A 89 5.70 16.97 0.47
C ALA A 89 5.66 15.50 0.92
N PHE A 90 6.10 15.21 2.14
CA PHE A 90 6.15 13.85 2.65
C PHE A 90 4.77 13.35 3.11
N HIS A 91 3.95 14.19 3.76
CA HIS A 91 2.63 13.76 4.21
C HIS A 91 1.65 13.53 3.05
N ILE A 92 1.65 14.39 2.04
CA ILE A 92 0.75 14.21 0.88
C ILE A 92 1.12 12.94 0.12
N THR A 93 2.41 12.65 -0.07
CA THR A 93 2.81 11.40 -0.72
C THR A 93 2.45 10.17 0.13
N MET A 94 2.50 10.27 1.46
CA MET A 94 2.02 9.21 2.36
C MET A 94 0.50 8.99 2.27
N LEU A 95 -0.30 10.05 2.11
CA LEU A 95 -1.74 9.92 1.86
C LEU A 95 -2.01 9.19 0.53
N ILE A 96 -1.26 9.52 -0.52
CA ILE A 96 -1.36 8.84 -1.82
C ILE A 96 -0.99 7.35 -1.69
N CYS A 97 0.05 7.04 -0.92
CA CYS A 97 0.42 5.66 -0.59
C CYS A 97 -0.73 4.92 0.12
N GLY A 98 -1.37 5.55 1.11
CA GLY A 98 -2.52 4.99 1.82
C GLY A 98 -3.69 4.67 0.88
N VAL A 99 -4.03 5.59 -0.03
CA VAL A 99 -5.07 5.37 -1.04
C VAL A 99 -4.70 4.21 -1.97
N THR A 100 -3.46 4.17 -2.45
CA THR A 100 -2.98 3.11 -3.36
C THR A 100 -3.02 1.74 -2.70
N LEU A 101 -2.63 1.65 -1.42
CA LEU A 101 -2.73 0.44 -0.62
C LEU A 101 -4.18 0.00 -0.44
N ALA A 102 -5.07 0.93 -0.04
CA ALA A 102 -6.49 0.64 0.14
C ALA A 102 -7.14 0.09 -1.14
N LEU A 103 -6.88 0.73 -2.28
CA LEU A 103 -7.35 0.26 -3.59
C LEU A 103 -6.79 -1.12 -3.92
N SER A 104 -5.50 -1.35 -3.68
CA SER A 104 -4.87 -2.65 -3.95
C SER A 104 -5.49 -3.76 -3.12
N PHE A 105 -5.77 -3.51 -1.84
CA PHE A 105 -6.46 -4.48 -0.97
C PHE A 105 -7.89 -4.77 -1.42
N LEU A 106 -8.65 -3.75 -1.81
CA LEU A 106 -10.02 -3.94 -2.33
C LEU A 106 -10.04 -4.81 -3.59
N ARG A 107 -8.98 -4.76 -4.41
CA ARG A 107 -8.85 -5.61 -5.61
C ARG A 107 -8.35 -7.03 -5.30
N LEU A 108 -7.65 -7.22 -4.18
CA LEU A 108 -7.24 -8.55 -3.71
C LEU A 108 -8.33 -9.28 -2.93
N ALA A 109 -9.33 -8.56 -2.42
CA ALA A 109 -10.43 -9.14 -1.68
C ALA A 109 -11.13 -10.21 -2.53
N PRO A 110 -11.31 -11.45 -2.02
CA PRO A 110 -12.00 -12.50 -2.76
C PRO A 110 -13.40 -12.00 -3.15
N THR A 111 -13.69 -11.94 -4.45
CA THR A 111 -15.08 -11.88 -4.90
C THR A 111 -15.75 -13.13 -4.36
N ARG A 112 -16.70 -12.97 -3.43
CA ARG A 112 -17.58 -14.08 -3.05
C ARG A 112 -18.19 -14.58 -4.36
N ARG A 113 -17.78 -15.78 -4.79
CA ARG A 113 -18.52 -16.45 -5.85
C ARG A 113 -19.94 -16.58 -5.33
N PRO A 114 -20.98 -16.21 -6.10
CA PRO A 114 -22.31 -16.68 -5.76
C PRO A 114 -22.19 -18.20 -5.66
N GLU A 115 -22.40 -18.72 -4.45
CA GLU A 115 -22.42 -20.16 -4.22
C GLU A 115 -23.47 -20.71 -5.16
N MET A 116 -23.02 -21.46 -6.18
CA MET A 116 -23.97 -22.05 -7.11
C MET A 116 -24.85 -22.97 -6.27
N PRO A 117 -26.19 -22.83 -6.32
CA PRO A 117 -27.07 -23.78 -5.69
C PRO A 117 -26.62 -25.18 -6.13
N PRO A 118 -26.63 -26.16 -5.22
CA PRO A 118 -26.22 -27.51 -5.54
C PRO A 118 -26.83 -27.98 -6.86
N ASP A 119 -26.04 -28.71 -7.65
CA ASP A 119 -26.38 -29.20 -9.00
C ASP A 119 -27.75 -29.91 -9.07
N HIS A 120 -28.17 -30.53 -7.98
CA HIS A 120 -29.48 -31.18 -7.85
C HIS A 120 -30.67 -30.21 -7.76
N VAL A 121 -30.46 -28.92 -7.44
CA VAL A 121 -31.53 -27.91 -7.28
C VAL A 121 -31.85 -27.21 -8.60
N LEU A 122 -30.85 -26.93 -9.45
CA LEU A 122 -31.04 -26.13 -10.68
C LEU A 122 -31.26 -26.94 -11.95
N TRP A 123 -30.80 -28.19 -12.00
CA TRP A 123 -30.64 -28.92 -13.25
C TRP A 123 -31.52 -30.15 -13.53
N PRO A 124 -32.67 -30.42 -12.86
CA PRO A 124 -33.44 -31.64 -13.15
C PRO A 124 -33.93 -31.75 -14.61
N ARG A 125 -34.05 -30.64 -15.35
CA ARG A 125 -34.69 -30.63 -16.69
C ARG A 125 -33.95 -29.89 -17.81
N MET A 126 -32.79 -29.30 -17.55
CA MET A 126 -32.08 -28.53 -18.58
C MET A 126 -31.16 -29.41 -19.42
N SER A 127 -31.27 -29.26 -20.74
CA SER A 127 -30.42 -29.92 -21.73
C SER A 127 -28.94 -29.52 -21.57
N ILE A 128 -28.04 -30.38 -22.03
CA ILE A 128 -26.59 -30.17 -21.99
C ILE A 128 -26.21 -28.85 -22.70
N THR A 129 -26.92 -28.49 -23.77
CA THR A 129 -26.71 -27.24 -24.50
C THR A 129 -27.12 -26.00 -23.69
N ALA A 130 -28.19 -26.08 -22.89
CA ALA A 130 -28.58 -25.01 -21.98
C ALA A 130 -27.54 -24.81 -20.87
N ARG A 131 -27.05 -25.91 -20.27
CA ARG A 131 -25.94 -25.89 -19.28
C ARG A 131 -24.71 -25.18 -19.81
N TYR A 132 -24.29 -25.54 -21.02
CA TYR A 132 -23.10 -24.97 -21.63
C TYR A 132 -23.25 -23.48 -21.94
N ARG A 133 -24.46 -23.04 -22.31
CA ARG A 133 -24.76 -21.64 -22.60
C ARG A 133 -24.76 -20.77 -21.35
N GLU A 134 -25.33 -21.27 -20.25
CA GLU A 134 -25.34 -20.58 -18.94
C GLU A 134 -23.93 -20.45 -18.37
N SER A 135 -23.13 -21.53 -18.44
CA SER A 135 -21.72 -21.52 -18.03
C SER A 135 -20.89 -20.49 -18.80
N ARG A 136 -21.02 -20.44 -20.14
CA ARG A 136 -20.34 -19.43 -20.98
C ARG A 136 -20.88 -18.00 -20.79
N ARG A 137 -22.07 -17.83 -20.21
CA ARG A 137 -22.64 -16.52 -19.89
C ARG A 137 -22.06 -16.01 -18.56
N SER A 138 -22.00 -16.86 -17.54
CA SER A 138 -21.31 -16.53 -16.27
C SER A 138 -19.83 -16.22 -16.49
N ASP A 139 -19.12 -17.02 -17.29
CA ASP A 139 -17.70 -16.77 -17.58
C ASP A 139 -17.44 -15.43 -18.27
N ARG A 140 -18.38 -14.96 -19.11
CA ARG A 140 -18.28 -13.64 -19.75
C ARG A 140 -18.58 -12.50 -18.78
N LEU A 141 -19.53 -12.68 -17.88
CA LEU A 141 -19.83 -11.71 -16.83
C LEU A 141 -18.68 -11.60 -15.81
N CYS A 142 -18.00 -12.70 -15.52
CA CYS A 142 -16.84 -12.72 -14.62
C CYS A 142 -15.55 -12.14 -15.24
N LYS A 143 -15.44 -12.06 -16.56
CA LYS A 143 -14.26 -11.52 -17.26
C LYS A 143 -14.44 -10.05 -17.71
N GLY A 144 -15.62 -9.47 -17.49
CA GLY A 144 -15.98 -8.12 -17.95
C GLY A 144 -16.00 -7.03 -16.87
N LEU A 145 -15.58 -7.34 -15.63
CA LEU A 145 -15.44 -6.43 -14.49
C LEU A 145 -13.99 -6.48 -13.98
#